data_AF-A0A9R0VJM9-F1
#
_entry.id   AF-A0A9R0VJM9-F1
#
_cell.length_a   1.000
_cell.length_b   1.000
_cell.length_c   1.000
_cell.angle_alpha   90.00
_cell.angle_beta   90.00
_cell.angle_gamma   90.00
#
_symmetry.space_group_name_H-M   'P 1'
#
loop_
_entity.id
_entity.type
_entity.pdbx_description
1 polymer ?
#
loop_
_entity_poly.entity_id
_entity_poly.type
_entity_poly.pdbx_seq_one_letter_code
_entity_poly.pdbx_strand_id
1 'polypeptide(L)'
;MRLVGLTGGIASGKSTVSGLFKSAGVPVVDADIVARLYVEAKDIYWFSQWCFFIPAATCRLTVTGQNWEFCWAVKKSNCMYALLIAIINVYGMTKINGTALLQSLNVVQKGTGGWKKIVKTFGNDILLENGEIDRALLGQIVFSDPAKRKLLNRLLAPHISFGIFWEILKLWVKGCTVISVDIPLLFETKMDRWTNPVVVVWVDPKTQIERLMLRDGCSEEQAQNRISSQLALDWKKSEADIVINNSGLLEDTKEQFREVLKQVSAPLTWKERMRSRDGFLSIVMCTAAGVLLARKNLV
;
A
#
# COMPACT_ATOMS: atom_id res chain seq x y z
N MET A 1 -14.11 -6.43 5.20
CA MET A 1 -13.29 -5.23 5.22
C MET A 1 -13.73 -4.35 4.06
N ARG A 2 -13.82 -3.05 4.31
CA ARG A 2 -14.09 -1.99 3.34
C ARG A 2 -12.79 -1.28 3.03
N LEU A 3 -12.45 -1.20 1.75
CA LEU A 3 -11.27 -0.49 1.26
C LEU A 3 -11.74 0.79 0.58
N VAL A 4 -11.58 1.93 1.23
CA VAL A 4 -12.02 3.22 0.71
C VAL A 4 -10.92 3.79 -0.16
N GLY A 5 -11.18 3.99 -1.45
CA GLY A 5 -10.21 4.63 -2.34
C GLY A 5 -10.26 6.12 -2.11
N LEU A 6 -9.13 6.75 -1.80
CA LEU A 6 -9.03 8.21 -1.72
C LEU A 6 -8.17 8.71 -2.88
N THR A 7 -8.73 9.58 -3.70
CA THR A 7 -8.00 10.18 -4.83
C THR A 7 -8.38 11.65 -5.03
N GLY A 8 -7.65 12.33 -5.90
CA GLY A 8 -7.82 13.75 -6.18
C GLY A 8 -6.77 14.25 -7.15
N GLY A 9 -7.01 15.42 -7.74
CA GLY A 9 -6.05 16.08 -8.62
C GLY A 9 -4.89 16.70 -7.84
N ILE A 10 -3.84 17.11 -8.55
CA ILE A 10 -2.80 17.96 -7.97
C ILE A 10 -3.42 19.20 -7.29
N ALA A 11 -2.90 19.61 -6.14
CA ALA A 11 -3.39 20.75 -5.35
C ALA A 11 -4.88 20.69 -4.91
N SER A 12 -5.54 19.53 -5.02
CA SER A 12 -6.93 19.34 -4.55
C SER A 12 -7.08 19.31 -3.02
N GLY A 13 -5.98 19.11 -2.27
CA GLY A 13 -6.01 18.98 -0.81
C GLY A 13 -6.35 17.56 -0.31
N LYS A 14 -6.08 16.53 -1.13
CA LYS A 14 -6.15 15.12 -0.75
C LYS A 14 -5.46 14.79 0.59
N SER A 15 -4.29 15.39 0.84
CA SER A 15 -3.55 15.23 2.10
C SER A 15 -4.33 15.73 3.32
N THR A 16 -5.14 16.78 3.16
CA THR A 16 -6.03 17.29 4.22
C THR A 16 -7.06 16.22 4.60
N VAL A 17 -7.75 15.64 3.62
CA VAL A 17 -8.76 14.59 3.85
C VAL A 17 -8.12 13.31 4.39
N SER A 18 -6.94 12.93 3.87
CA SER A 18 -6.12 11.82 4.40
C SER A 18 -5.78 12.04 5.88
N GLY A 19 -5.44 13.27 6.27
CA GLY A 19 -5.23 13.66 7.66
C GLY A 19 -6.49 13.52 8.52
N LEU A 20 -7.65 13.91 7.99
CA LEU A 20 -8.93 13.77 8.70
C LEU A 20 -9.30 12.29 8.94
N PHE A 21 -9.06 11.39 7.98
CA PHE A 21 -9.21 9.95 8.18
C PHE A 21 -8.33 9.43 9.32
N LYS A 22 -7.05 9.82 9.35
CA LYS A 22 -6.12 9.43 10.42
C LYS A 22 -6.61 9.91 11.79
N SER A 23 -7.04 11.17 11.88
CA SER A 23 -7.57 11.76 13.12
C SER A 23 -8.86 11.09 13.60
N ALA A 24 -9.66 10.55 12.68
CA ALA A 24 -10.86 9.77 12.98
C ALA A 24 -10.57 8.30 13.37
N GLY A 25 -9.30 7.89 13.43
CA GLY A 25 -8.90 6.52 13.74
C GLY A 25 -9.01 5.54 12.58
N VAL A 26 -9.27 6.01 11.36
CA VAL A 26 -9.27 5.17 10.15
C VAL A 26 -7.83 5.07 9.62
N PRO A 27 -7.26 3.86 9.53
CA PRO A 27 -5.92 3.67 8.97
C PRO A 27 -5.88 4.14 7.51
N VAL A 28 -4.82 4.87 7.15
CA VAL A 28 -4.58 5.31 5.78
C VAL A 28 -3.30 4.67 5.24
N VAL A 29 -3.41 3.97 4.11
CA VAL A 29 -2.29 3.45 3.33
C VAL A 29 -2.01 4.43 2.19
N ASP A 30 -0.88 5.10 2.24
CA ASP A 30 -0.47 6.09 1.23
C ASP A 30 0.44 5.45 0.18
N ALA A 31 -0.02 5.41 -1.07
CA ALA A 31 0.70 4.79 -2.17
C ALA A 31 2.02 5.50 -2.52
N ASP A 32 2.10 6.83 -2.35
CA ASP A 32 3.33 7.59 -2.62
C ASP A 32 4.37 7.34 -1.53
N ILE A 33 3.95 7.19 -0.28
CA ILE A 33 4.83 6.78 0.82
C ILE A 33 5.33 5.36 0.59
N VAL A 34 4.44 4.42 0.24
CA VAL A 34 4.84 3.04 -0.07
C VAL A 34 5.82 3.01 -1.25
N ALA A 35 5.55 3.76 -2.31
CA ALA A 35 6.46 3.84 -3.47
C ALA A 35 7.84 4.39 -3.07
N ARG A 36 7.89 5.45 -2.25
CA ARG A 36 9.15 6.00 -1.73
C ARG A 36 9.89 4.99 -0.87
N LEU A 37 9.21 4.30 0.06
CA LEU A 37 9.85 3.29 0.90
C LEU A 37 10.51 2.17 0.08
N TYR A 38 9.86 1.71 -0.99
CA TYR A 38 10.40 0.66 -1.86
C TYR A 38 11.56 1.11 -2.76
N VAL A 39 11.72 2.42 -2.96
CA VAL A 39 12.83 3.02 -3.72
C VAL A 39 13.97 3.47 -2.79
N GLU A 40 13.61 3.98 -1.61
CA GLU A 40 14.52 4.71 -0.73
C GLU A 40 15.16 3.86 0.35
N ALA A 41 14.54 2.74 0.78
CA ALA A 41 14.93 1.97 1.96
C ALA A 41 16.45 1.67 2.02
N LYS A 42 17.18 2.60 2.65
CA LYS A 42 18.41 2.36 3.37
C LYS A 42 17.98 2.15 4.81
N ASP A 43 18.38 1.01 5.36
CA ASP A 43 18.25 0.62 6.76
C ASP A 43 16.91 0.04 7.26
N ILE A 44 17.11 -1.02 8.05
CA ILE A 44 16.18 -2.05 8.46
C ILE A 44 15.53 -1.63 9.78
N TYR A 45 14.30 -1.10 9.73
CA TYR A 45 13.46 -0.90 10.93
C TYR A 45 12.19 -1.78 10.94
N TRP A 46 11.93 -2.51 9.85
CA TRP A 46 10.68 -3.26 9.69
C TRP A 46 10.58 -4.56 10.50
N PHE A 47 11.71 -5.13 10.95
CA PHE A 47 11.73 -6.46 11.58
C PHE A 47 11.73 -6.43 13.12
N SER A 48 12.10 -5.32 13.77
CA SER A 48 12.02 -5.23 15.24
C SER A 48 10.58 -5.27 15.75
N GLN A 49 9.59 -4.90 14.92
CA GLN A 49 8.16 -5.05 15.23
C GLN A 49 7.60 -6.46 14.92
N TRP A 50 8.28 -7.28 14.10
CA TRP A 50 7.84 -8.65 13.81
C TRP A 50 8.07 -9.62 14.97
N CYS A 51 9.15 -9.43 15.74
CA CYS A 51 9.45 -10.28 16.91
C CYS A 51 8.49 -10.05 18.09
N PHE A 52 7.77 -8.92 18.13
CA PHE A 52 6.79 -8.61 19.19
C PHE A 52 5.46 -9.36 19.06
N PHE A 53 5.20 -10.06 17.95
CA PHE A 53 3.98 -10.83 17.71
C PHE A 53 4.12 -12.34 17.96
N ILE A 54 5.27 -12.78 18.49
CA ILE A 54 5.46 -14.14 18.98
C ILE A 54 5.21 -14.09 20.50
N PRO A 55 4.25 -14.86 21.06
CA PRO A 55 4.18 -15.03 22.51
C PRO A 55 5.54 -15.52 23.01
N ALA A 56 6.12 -14.85 24.01
CA ALA A 56 7.47 -15.08 24.52
C ALA A 56 7.78 -16.52 25.00
N ALA A 57 6.84 -17.46 24.89
CA ALA A 57 6.92 -18.81 25.41
C ALA A 57 7.66 -19.83 24.50
N THR A 58 8.03 -19.49 23.26
CA THR A 58 8.66 -20.47 22.33
C THR A 58 10.00 -20.05 21.73
N CYS A 59 10.50 -18.85 22.00
CA CYS A 59 11.78 -18.39 21.46
C CYS A 59 12.85 -18.44 22.56
N ARG A 60 13.67 -19.50 22.57
CA ARG A 60 14.91 -19.51 23.37
C ARG A 60 16.02 -18.93 22.49
N LEU A 61 16.27 -17.64 22.63
CA LEU A 61 17.39 -16.94 22.00
C LEU A 61 18.68 -17.37 22.73
N THR A 62 19.47 -18.24 22.11
CA THR A 62 20.88 -18.42 22.48
C THR A 62 21.73 -17.59 21.53
N VAL A 63 22.33 -16.52 22.06
CA VAL A 63 23.27 -15.67 21.32
C VAL A 63 24.65 -16.32 21.36
N THR A 64 25.13 -16.83 20.24
CA THR A 64 26.53 -17.20 20.06
C THR A 64 27.03 -16.61 18.74
N GLY A 65 27.75 -15.48 18.83
CA GLY A 65 28.65 -14.93 17.81
C GLY A 65 28.09 -14.63 16.41
N GLN A 66 27.96 -13.34 16.06
CA GLN A 66 27.78 -12.69 14.73
C GLN A 66 26.96 -13.35 13.60
N ASN A 67 26.35 -14.52 13.80
CA ASN A 67 25.46 -15.22 12.88
C ASN A 67 24.14 -15.51 13.62
N TRP A 68 23.04 -15.09 13.01
CA TRP A 68 21.70 -15.31 13.54
C TRP A 68 21.16 -16.66 13.04
N GLU A 69 21.26 -17.71 13.85
CA GLU A 69 20.58 -18.98 13.58
C GLU A 69 19.23 -19.04 14.32
N PHE A 70 18.12 -19.12 13.56
CA PHE A 70 16.78 -19.31 14.11
C PHE A 70 16.41 -20.80 14.07
N CYS A 71 16.29 -21.45 15.22
CA CYS A 71 15.80 -22.82 15.34
C CYS A 71 14.30 -22.82 15.70
N TRP A 72 13.44 -23.28 14.78
CA TRP A 72 11.99 -23.36 15.00
C TRP A 72 11.60 -24.72 15.59
N ALA A 73 11.08 -24.74 16.83
CA ALA A 73 10.34 -25.87 17.37
C ALA A 73 8.86 -25.48 17.53
N VAL A 74 8.01 -25.86 16.56
CA VAL A 74 6.57 -25.55 16.58
C VAL A 74 5.78 -26.69 17.22
N LYS A 75 5.12 -26.42 18.35
CA LYS A 75 4.07 -27.31 18.91
C LYS A 75 2.75 -27.10 18.14
N LYS A 76 2.16 -28.22 17.72
CA LYS A 76 1.20 -28.40 16.62
C LYS A 76 -0.27 -28.00 16.92
N SER A 77 -0.55 -26.86 17.57
CA SER A 77 -1.86 -26.66 18.23
C SER A 77 -2.72 -25.45 17.84
N ASN A 78 -2.36 -24.58 16.87
CA ASN A 78 -3.21 -23.43 16.50
C ASN A 78 -3.49 -23.33 14.98
N CYS A 79 -4.77 -23.42 14.58
CA CYS A 79 -5.26 -23.42 13.20
C CYS A 79 -4.85 -22.18 12.37
N MET A 80 -4.62 -21.03 12.99
CA MET A 80 -4.21 -19.80 12.26
C MET A 80 -2.77 -19.89 11.74
N TYR A 81 -1.90 -20.63 12.42
CA TYR A 81 -0.53 -20.90 11.96
C TYR A 81 -0.51 -21.88 10.78
N ALA A 82 -1.51 -22.76 10.67
CA ALA A 82 -1.59 -23.70 9.56
C ALA A 82 -1.82 -23.00 8.21
N LEU A 83 -2.57 -21.89 8.17
CA LEU A 83 -2.78 -21.12 6.95
C LEU A 83 -1.50 -20.36 6.54
N LEU A 84 -0.78 -19.78 7.50
CA LEU A 84 0.49 -19.12 7.26
C LEU A 84 1.56 -20.12 6.80
N ILE A 85 1.64 -21.29 7.45
CA ILE A 85 2.52 -22.41 7.08
C ILE A 85 2.11 -22.99 5.72
N ALA A 86 0.82 -23.08 5.40
CA ALA A 86 0.35 -23.53 4.09
C ALA A 86 0.74 -22.55 2.98
N ILE A 87 0.64 -21.24 3.21
CA ILE A 87 1.12 -20.22 2.26
C ILE A 87 2.65 -20.34 2.10
N ILE A 88 3.40 -20.47 3.20
CA ILE A 88 4.86 -20.66 3.17
C ILE A 88 5.26 -21.95 2.43
N ASN A 89 4.52 -23.04 2.62
CA ASN A 89 4.79 -24.33 1.99
C ASN A 89 4.36 -24.38 0.50
N VAL A 90 3.24 -23.75 0.13
CA VAL A 90 2.76 -23.66 -1.27
C VAL A 90 3.75 -22.87 -2.13
N TYR A 91 4.44 -21.88 -1.56
CA TYR A 91 5.49 -21.12 -2.24
C TYR A 91 6.91 -21.69 -2.06
N GLY A 92 7.06 -22.90 -1.50
CA GLY A 92 8.37 -23.58 -1.38
C GLY A 92 9.39 -22.82 -0.52
N MET A 93 8.95 -22.06 0.47
CA MET A 93 9.81 -21.25 1.33
C MET A 93 10.24 -22.04 2.58
N THR A 94 11.03 -23.10 2.40
CA THR A 94 11.43 -24.00 3.50
C THR A 94 12.64 -23.50 4.31
N LYS A 95 13.36 -22.47 3.85
CA LYS A 95 14.42 -21.79 4.61
C LYS A 95 14.42 -20.30 4.28
N ILE A 96 13.90 -19.48 5.19
CA ILE A 96 14.08 -18.03 5.13
C ILE A 96 15.22 -17.69 6.09
N ASN A 97 16.42 -17.49 5.55
CA ASN A 97 17.42 -16.69 6.25
C ASN A 97 16.85 -15.26 6.30
N GLY A 98 16.62 -14.71 7.51
CA GLY A 98 15.96 -13.42 7.69
C GLY A 98 16.59 -12.27 6.88
N THR A 99 17.89 -12.37 6.59
CA THR A 99 18.65 -11.44 5.73
C THR A 99 18.24 -11.45 4.25
N ALA A 100 17.79 -12.58 3.71
CA ALA A 100 17.37 -12.70 2.30
C ALA A 100 16.00 -12.05 2.03
N LEU A 101 15.11 -12.05 3.03
CA LEU A 101 13.82 -11.36 2.95
C LEU A 101 13.99 -9.85 3.15
N LEU A 102 14.98 -9.44 3.95
CA LEU A 102 15.35 -8.04 4.18
C LEU A 102 15.97 -7.35 2.94
N GLN A 103 16.70 -8.09 2.11
CA GLN A 103 17.22 -7.60 0.82
C GLN A 103 16.14 -7.50 -0.28
N SER A 104 14.92 -7.99 -0.04
CA SER A 104 13.90 -8.18 -1.10
C SER A 104 12.94 -7.01 -1.31
N LEU A 105 12.95 -5.99 -0.43
CA LEU A 105 11.97 -4.90 -0.46
C LEU A 105 12.45 -3.64 -1.19
N ASN A 106 13.75 -3.35 -1.19
CA ASN A 106 14.25 -2.22 -1.96
C ASN A 106 14.50 -2.63 -3.41
N VAL A 107 13.63 -2.18 -4.31
CA VAL A 107 13.66 -2.53 -5.75
C VAL A 107 14.94 -2.02 -6.42
N VAL A 108 15.60 -1.02 -5.83
CA VAL A 108 16.77 -0.32 -6.37
C VAL A 108 18.07 -0.83 -5.72
N GLN A 109 18.00 -1.66 -4.69
CA GLN A 109 19.20 -2.17 -4.02
C GLN A 109 19.95 -3.19 -4.90
N LYS A 110 21.28 -3.09 -4.91
CA LYS A 110 22.16 -3.99 -5.67
C LYS A 110 21.87 -5.45 -5.36
N GLY A 111 21.71 -6.26 -6.42
CA GLY A 111 21.44 -7.69 -6.31
C GLY A 111 19.96 -8.09 -6.36
N THR A 112 19.03 -7.14 -6.17
CA THR A 112 17.59 -7.43 -6.26
C THR A 112 17.13 -7.66 -7.71
N GLY A 113 16.00 -8.35 -7.87
CA GLY A 113 15.39 -8.57 -9.18
C GLY A 113 14.96 -7.26 -9.86
N GLY A 114 14.60 -6.25 -9.07
CA GLY A 114 14.31 -4.89 -9.54
C GLY A 114 15.55 -4.20 -10.10
N TRP A 115 16.64 -4.19 -9.33
CA TRP A 115 17.91 -3.58 -9.74
C TRP A 115 18.44 -4.18 -11.03
N LYS A 116 18.42 -5.52 -11.16
CA LYS A 116 18.85 -6.21 -12.39
C LYS A 116 18.06 -5.77 -13.61
N LYS A 117 16.74 -5.59 -13.47
CA LYS A 117 15.86 -5.12 -14.56
C LYS A 117 16.13 -3.66 -14.90
N ILE A 118 16.32 -2.80 -13.91
CA ILE A 118 16.62 -1.38 -14.11
C ILE A 118 17.96 -1.22 -14.84
N VAL A 119 19.04 -1.84 -14.34
CA VAL A 119 20.36 -1.79 -14.98
C VAL A 119 20.34 -2.36 -16.40
N LYS A 120 19.63 -3.49 -16.63
CA LYS A 120 19.47 -4.04 -17.98
C LYS A 120 18.77 -3.07 -18.94
N THR A 121 17.88 -2.22 -18.44
CA THR A 121 17.04 -1.34 -19.25
C THR A 121 17.70 0.02 -19.50
N PHE A 122 18.35 0.58 -18.48
CA PHE A 122 18.90 1.94 -18.50
C PHE A 122 20.42 1.96 -18.72
N GLY A 123 21.07 0.79 -18.77
CA GLY A 123 22.51 0.67 -18.96
C GLY A 123 23.28 0.72 -17.64
N ASN A 124 24.60 0.58 -17.75
CA ASN A 124 25.51 0.68 -16.59
C ASN A 124 25.84 2.14 -16.25
N ASP A 125 25.52 3.09 -17.12
CA ASP A 125 25.83 4.51 -16.94
C ASP A 125 25.09 5.13 -15.74
N ILE A 126 24.01 4.49 -15.29
CA ILE A 126 23.25 4.88 -14.10
C ILE A 126 23.82 4.32 -12.79
N LEU A 127 24.98 3.66 -12.81
CA LEU A 127 25.60 3.07 -11.63
C LEU A 127 26.72 3.96 -11.08
N LEU A 128 26.77 4.07 -9.76
CA LEU A 128 27.90 4.61 -9.02
C LEU A 128 29.06 3.60 -9.00
N GLU A 129 30.25 4.05 -8.61
CA GLU A 129 31.46 3.20 -8.52
C GLU A 129 31.28 1.99 -7.58
N ASN A 130 30.43 2.11 -6.56
CA ASN A 130 30.09 1.01 -5.64
C ASN A 130 29.09 -0.01 -6.25
N GLY A 131 28.55 0.27 -7.44
CA GLY A 131 27.54 -0.52 -8.14
C GLY A 131 26.11 -0.33 -7.63
N GLU A 132 25.84 0.71 -6.82
CA GLU A 132 24.48 1.18 -6.54
C GLU A 132 23.97 2.07 -7.68
N ILE A 133 22.65 2.22 -7.79
CA ILE A 133 22.04 3.11 -8.78
C ILE A 133 22.17 4.57 -8.32
N ASP A 134 22.71 5.43 -9.20
CA ASP A 134 22.66 6.88 -9.04
C ASP A 134 21.23 7.38 -9.26
N ARG A 135 20.56 7.72 -8.15
CA ARG A 135 19.18 8.21 -8.15
C ARG A 135 19.06 9.59 -8.79
N ALA A 136 20.07 10.45 -8.66
CA ALA A 136 20.02 11.80 -9.23
C ALA A 136 20.10 11.72 -10.75
N LEU A 137 21.03 10.92 -11.27
CA LEU A 137 21.18 10.69 -12.71
C LEU A 137 19.98 9.95 -13.30
N LEU A 138 19.52 8.87 -12.66
CA LEU A 138 18.31 8.16 -13.09
C LEU A 138 17.08 9.09 -13.08
N GLY A 139 16.95 9.92 -12.06
CA GLY A 139 15.91 10.94 -11.96
C GLY A 139 15.95 11.90 -13.15
N GLN A 140 17.11 12.49 -13.46
CA GLN A 140 17.28 13.40 -14.61
C GLN A 140 16.89 12.72 -15.93
N ILE A 141 17.39 11.50 -16.18
CA ILE A 141 17.08 10.73 -17.41
C ILE A 141 15.56 10.50 -17.54
N VAL A 142 14.90 10.17 -16.43
CA VAL A 142 13.46 9.89 -16.38
C VAL A 142 12.61 11.15 -16.49
N PHE A 143 13.07 12.29 -15.95
CA PHE A 143 12.38 13.57 -16.07
C PHE A 143 12.51 14.17 -17.47
N SER A 144 13.65 13.99 -18.14
CA SER A 144 13.86 14.48 -19.50
C SER A 144 13.10 13.68 -20.57
N ASP A 145 12.79 12.40 -20.33
CA ASP A 145 12.16 11.52 -21.31
C ASP A 145 10.88 10.84 -20.76
N PRO A 146 9.68 11.27 -21.23
CA PRO A 146 8.41 10.67 -20.84
C PRO A 146 8.28 9.16 -21.12
N ALA A 147 8.94 8.64 -22.15
CA ALA A 147 8.91 7.21 -22.49
C ALA A 147 9.72 6.40 -21.47
N LYS A 148 10.91 6.88 -21.10
CA LYS A 148 11.73 6.28 -20.02
C LYS A 148 11.02 6.30 -18.67
N ARG A 149 10.28 7.37 -18.37
CA ARG A 149 9.43 7.45 -17.17
C ARG A 149 8.34 6.38 -17.14
N LYS A 150 7.62 6.19 -18.25
CA LYS A 150 6.61 5.12 -18.35
C LYS A 150 7.24 3.74 -18.17
N LEU A 151 8.43 3.53 -18.72
CA LEU A 151 9.15 2.26 -18.61
C LEU A 151 9.58 1.97 -17.17
N LEU A 152 10.17 2.96 -16.47
CA LEU A 152 10.51 2.82 -15.05
C LEU A 152 9.26 2.54 -14.20
N ASN A 153 8.19 3.31 -14.39
CA ASN A 153 6.93 3.10 -13.67
C ASN A 153 6.36 1.69 -13.90
N ARG A 154 6.45 1.15 -15.13
CA ARG A 154 6.02 -0.22 -15.43
C ARG A 154 6.86 -1.27 -14.71
N LEU A 155 8.15 -1.04 -14.54
CA LEU A 155 9.04 -1.93 -13.80
C LEU A 155 8.76 -1.89 -12.30
N LEU A 156 8.46 -0.71 -11.75
CA LEU A 156 8.20 -0.52 -10.33
C LEU A 156 6.78 -0.90 -9.92
N ALA A 157 5.79 -0.76 -10.80
CA ALA A 157 4.37 -0.95 -10.48
C ALA A 157 4.05 -2.28 -9.77
N PRO A 158 4.55 -3.46 -10.22
CA PRO A 158 4.28 -4.72 -9.52
C PRO A 158 4.80 -4.74 -8.07
N HIS A 159 5.96 -4.11 -7.83
CA HIS A 159 6.57 -4.03 -6.51
C HIS A 159 5.81 -3.06 -5.60
N ILE A 160 5.40 -1.90 -6.14
CA ILE A 160 4.61 -0.91 -5.40
C ILE A 160 3.24 -1.50 -5.03
N SER A 161 2.54 -2.13 -5.99
CA SER A 161 1.26 -2.79 -5.73
C SER A 161 1.37 -3.89 -4.68
N PHE A 162 2.46 -4.67 -4.70
CA PHE A 162 2.74 -5.67 -3.68
C PHE A 162 2.97 -5.04 -2.30
N GLY A 163 3.66 -3.90 -2.25
CA GLY A 163 3.83 -3.14 -1.01
C GLY A 163 2.52 -2.63 -0.42
N ILE A 164 1.66 -2.05 -1.27
CA ILE A 164 0.33 -1.59 -0.85
C ILE A 164 -0.49 -2.77 -0.33
N PHE A 165 -0.46 -3.90 -1.04
CA PHE A 165 -1.14 -5.13 -0.62
C PHE A 165 -0.68 -5.60 0.76
N TRP A 166 0.62 -5.58 1.03
CA TRP A 166 1.14 -5.98 2.35
C TRP A 166 0.71 -5.04 3.48
N GLU A 167 0.71 -3.73 3.25
CA GLU A 167 0.21 -2.77 4.24
C GLU A 167 -1.26 -2.99 4.55
N ILE A 168 -2.08 -3.22 3.53
CA ILE A 168 -3.49 -3.58 3.68
C ILE A 168 -3.63 -4.89 4.47
N LEU A 169 -2.86 -5.92 4.13
CA LEU A 169 -2.92 -7.22 4.80
C LEU A 169 -2.53 -7.12 6.29
N LYS A 170 -1.51 -6.33 6.63
CA LYS A 170 -1.13 -6.07 8.04
C LYS A 170 -2.30 -5.49 8.84
N LEU A 171 -2.99 -4.49 8.27
CA LEU A 171 -4.15 -3.87 8.90
C LEU A 171 -5.35 -4.82 8.98
N TRP A 172 -5.54 -5.66 7.96
CA TRP A 172 -6.55 -6.71 7.97
C TRP A 172 -6.32 -7.73 9.10
N VAL A 173 -5.08 -8.17 9.32
CA VAL A 173 -4.71 -9.08 10.43
C VAL A 173 -5.01 -8.44 11.79
N LYS A 174 -4.74 -7.13 11.93
CA LYS A 174 -5.09 -6.36 13.14
C LYS A 174 -6.60 -6.28 13.38
N GLY A 175 -7.43 -6.63 12.40
CA GLY A 175 -8.89 -6.61 12.51
C GLY A 175 -9.51 -5.29 12.08
N CYS A 176 -8.77 -4.44 11.36
CA CYS A 176 -9.34 -3.21 10.81
C CYS A 176 -10.47 -3.56 9.83
N THR A 177 -11.65 -3.01 10.08
CA THR A 177 -12.85 -3.23 9.24
C THR A 177 -12.89 -2.27 8.06
N VAL A 178 -12.34 -1.06 8.23
CA VAL A 178 -12.26 0.01 7.24
C VAL A 178 -10.80 0.44 7.11
N ILE A 179 -10.33 0.60 5.88
CA ILE A 179 -9.00 1.15 5.55
C ILE A 179 -9.18 2.14 4.41
N SER A 180 -8.60 3.32 4.53
CA SER A 180 -8.49 4.27 3.42
C SER A 180 -7.18 4.03 2.66
N VAL A 181 -7.25 3.97 1.34
CA VAL A 181 -6.10 3.77 0.46
C VAL A 181 -5.94 5.02 -0.39
N ASP A 182 -4.94 5.81 -0.07
CA ASP A 182 -4.65 7.07 -0.73
C ASP A 182 -3.78 6.81 -1.99
N ILE A 183 -4.39 7.00 -3.17
CA ILE A 183 -3.78 6.72 -4.48
C ILE A 183 -4.05 7.91 -5.42
N PRO A 184 -3.06 8.77 -5.71
CA PRO A 184 -3.24 9.90 -6.63
C PRO A 184 -3.65 9.47 -8.05
N LEU A 185 -3.13 8.33 -8.51
CA LEU A 185 -3.34 7.77 -9.84
C LEU A 185 -4.34 6.60 -9.83
N LEU A 186 -5.37 6.68 -8.98
CA LEU A 186 -6.30 5.58 -8.71
C LEU A 186 -6.97 5.06 -10.00
N PHE A 187 -7.55 5.97 -10.78
CA PHE A 187 -8.27 5.63 -12.03
C PHE A 187 -7.29 5.30 -13.16
N GLU A 188 -6.17 6.00 -13.23
CA GLU A 188 -5.11 5.78 -14.22
C GLU A 188 -4.54 4.36 -14.13
N THR A 189 -4.46 3.81 -12.92
CA THR A 189 -3.94 2.46 -12.64
C THR A 189 -5.03 1.39 -12.54
N LYS A 190 -6.29 1.75 -12.72
CA LYS A 190 -7.47 0.88 -12.56
C LYS A 190 -7.57 0.23 -11.17
N MET A 191 -7.04 0.91 -10.15
CA MET A 191 -7.07 0.46 -8.76
C MET A 191 -8.42 0.73 -8.09
N ASP A 192 -9.27 1.56 -8.71
CA ASP A 192 -10.68 1.76 -8.36
C ASP A 192 -11.44 0.43 -8.20
N ARG A 193 -11.15 -0.58 -9.04
CA ARG A 193 -11.79 -1.91 -8.97
C ARG A 193 -11.58 -2.65 -7.65
N TRP A 194 -10.54 -2.28 -6.90
CA TRP A 194 -10.16 -2.91 -5.64
C TRP A 194 -10.65 -2.12 -4.42
N THR A 195 -11.15 -0.90 -4.65
CA THR A 195 -11.60 0.02 -3.62
C THR A 195 -13.07 0.36 -3.79
N ASN A 196 -13.84 0.26 -2.72
CA ASN A 196 -15.25 0.64 -2.71
C ASN A 196 -15.63 1.09 -1.28
N PRO A 197 -16.16 2.32 -1.08
CA PRO A 197 -16.37 3.36 -2.09
C PRO A 197 -15.09 4.10 -2.49
N VAL A 198 -15.12 4.78 -3.63
CA VAL A 198 -14.12 5.74 -4.12
C VAL A 198 -14.54 7.16 -3.76
N VAL A 199 -13.70 7.81 -2.94
CA VAL A 199 -13.82 9.20 -2.50
C VAL A 199 -12.88 10.08 -3.31
N VAL A 200 -13.42 11.07 -4.01
CA VAL A 200 -12.65 12.07 -4.76
C VAL A 200 -12.67 13.39 -4.02
N VAL A 201 -11.48 13.94 -3.77
CA VAL A 201 -11.32 15.32 -3.31
C VAL A 201 -11.28 16.22 -4.53
N TRP A 202 -12.32 17.03 -4.69
CA TRP A 202 -12.53 17.93 -5.81
C TRP A 202 -12.30 19.38 -5.39
N VAL A 203 -11.82 20.18 -6.33
CA VAL A 203 -11.63 21.63 -6.20
C VAL A 203 -11.95 22.25 -7.56
N ASP A 204 -12.46 23.48 -7.54
CA ASP A 204 -12.69 24.23 -8.77
C ASP A 204 -11.36 24.55 -9.48
N PRO A 205 -11.35 24.63 -10.83
CA PRO A 205 -10.12 24.83 -11.59
C PRO A 205 -9.33 26.09 -11.20
N LYS A 206 -10.01 27.19 -10.85
CA LYS A 206 -9.35 28.46 -10.50
C LYS A 206 -8.57 28.31 -9.20
N THR A 207 -9.24 27.82 -8.16
CA THR A 207 -8.63 27.55 -6.85
C THR A 207 -7.54 26.49 -6.95
N GLN A 208 -7.69 25.50 -7.84
CA GLN A 208 -6.66 24.48 -8.08
C GLN A 208 -5.36 25.10 -8.61
N ILE A 209 -5.45 25.98 -9.60
CA ILE A 209 -4.31 26.70 -10.20
C ILE A 209 -3.67 27.60 -9.15
N GLU A 210 -4.45 28.42 -8.46
CA GLU A 210 -3.96 29.35 -7.43
C GLU A 210 -3.18 28.62 -6.33
N ARG A 211 -3.75 27.51 -5.80
CA ARG A 211 -3.07 26.68 -4.79
C ARG A 211 -1.78 26.06 -5.33
N LEU A 212 -1.79 25.62 -6.58
CA LEU A 212 -0.61 25.03 -7.20
C LEU A 212 0.51 26.06 -7.37
N MET A 213 0.17 27.27 -7.85
CA MET A 213 1.10 28.38 -7.98
C MET A 213 1.69 28.81 -6.64
N LEU A 214 0.84 28.94 -5.60
CA LEU A 214 1.30 29.31 -4.25
C LEU A 214 2.21 28.24 -3.64
N ARG A 215 1.92 26.95 -3.86
CA ARG A 215 2.70 25.84 -3.29
C ARG A 215 4.05 25.64 -3.99
N ASP A 216 4.05 25.69 -5.33
CA ASP A 216 5.23 25.34 -6.14
C ASP A 216 5.99 26.57 -6.66
N GLY A 217 5.46 27.79 -6.47
CA GLY A 217 6.06 29.02 -6.98
C GLY A 217 6.13 29.10 -8.51
N CYS A 218 5.22 28.43 -9.22
CA CYS A 218 5.24 28.33 -10.69
C CYS A 218 4.30 29.34 -11.36
N SER A 219 4.50 29.58 -12.67
CA SER A 219 3.58 30.40 -13.46
C SER A 219 2.24 29.70 -13.68
N GLU A 220 1.20 30.47 -14.01
CA GLU A 220 -0.13 29.94 -14.33
C GLU A 220 -0.08 28.93 -15.49
N GLU A 221 0.66 29.24 -16.55
CA GLU A 221 0.83 28.34 -17.70
C GLU A 221 1.50 27.02 -17.29
N GLN A 222 2.52 27.07 -16.43
CA GLN A 222 3.17 25.88 -15.90
C GLN A 222 2.23 25.06 -15.01
N ALA A 223 1.43 25.73 -14.18
CA ALA A 223 0.41 25.08 -13.35
C ALA A 223 -0.62 24.37 -14.22
N GLN A 224 -1.13 25.03 -15.25
CA GLN A 224 -2.10 24.47 -16.19
C GLN A 224 -1.55 23.26 -16.94
N ASN A 225 -0.31 23.34 -17.41
CA ASN A 225 0.37 22.22 -18.08
C ASN A 225 0.56 21.00 -17.16
N ARG A 226 0.77 21.22 -15.86
CA ARG A 226 0.84 20.13 -14.88
C ARG A 226 -0.53 19.51 -14.63
N ILE A 227 -1.57 20.33 -14.48
CA ILE A 227 -2.95 19.86 -14.28
C ILE A 227 -3.44 19.06 -15.48
N SER A 228 -3.22 19.57 -16.70
CA SER A 228 -3.64 18.92 -17.95
C SER A 228 -2.90 17.62 -18.25
N SER A 229 -1.73 17.38 -17.63
CA SER A 229 -1.00 16.12 -17.76
C SER A 229 -1.65 14.95 -17.00
N GLN A 230 -2.58 15.23 -16.09
CA GLN A 230 -3.35 14.24 -15.32
C GLN A 230 -4.75 14.05 -15.94
N LEU A 231 -5.46 12.99 -15.53
CA LEU A 231 -6.88 12.86 -15.88
C LEU A 231 -7.67 14.04 -15.29
N ALA A 232 -8.61 14.57 -16.08
CA ALA A 232 -9.42 15.72 -15.70
C ALA A 232 -10.13 15.49 -14.36
N LEU A 233 -10.05 16.46 -13.46
CA LEU A 233 -10.60 16.35 -12.11
C LEU A 233 -12.13 16.21 -12.13
N ASP A 234 -12.80 16.88 -13.07
CA ASP A 234 -14.24 16.76 -13.29
C ASP A 234 -14.65 15.36 -13.76
N TRP A 235 -13.81 14.70 -14.57
CA TRP A 235 -14.04 13.31 -14.95
C TRP A 235 -13.85 12.37 -13.75
N LYS A 236 -12.82 12.59 -12.92
CA LYS A 236 -12.67 11.81 -11.67
C LYS A 236 -13.89 11.97 -10.77
N LYS A 237 -14.44 13.19 -10.68
CA LYS A 237 -15.66 13.49 -9.94
C LYS A 237 -16.88 12.72 -10.46
N SER A 238 -17.03 12.54 -11.78
CA SER A 238 -18.17 11.78 -12.33
C SER A 238 -18.07 10.27 -12.08
N GLU A 239 -16.87 9.74 -11.93
CA GLU A 239 -16.61 8.32 -11.64
C GLU A 239 -16.58 8.00 -10.13
N ALA A 240 -16.67 9.01 -9.26
CA ALA A 240 -16.57 8.85 -7.82
C ALA A 240 -17.90 8.38 -7.22
N ASP A 241 -17.82 7.50 -6.21
CA ASP A 241 -18.99 7.19 -5.38
C ASP A 241 -19.33 8.36 -4.44
N ILE A 242 -18.29 9.06 -3.96
CA ILE A 242 -18.41 10.16 -3.00
C ILE A 242 -17.46 11.29 -3.39
N VAL A 243 -17.92 12.53 -3.34
CA VAL A 243 -17.14 13.71 -3.68
C VAL A 243 -17.06 14.64 -2.47
N ILE A 244 -15.84 15.05 -2.10
CA ILE A 244 -15.60 16.09 -1.10
C ILE A 244 -15.14 17.34 -1.85
N ASN A 245 -15.94 18.40 -1.78
CA ASN A 245 -15.58 19.70 -2.32
C ASN A 245 -14.69 20.45 -1.32
N ASN A 246 -13.44 20.70 -1.71
CA ASN A 246 -12.43 21.40 -0.93
C ASN A 246 -12.06 22.77 -1.55
N SER A 247 -12.98 23.39 -2.31
CA SER A 247 -12.84 24.77 -2.81
C SER A 247 -13.03 25.83 -1.72
N GLY A 248 -13.92 25.57 -0.77
CA GLY A 248 -14.31 26.52 0.28
C GLY A 248 -13.36 26.52 1.47
N LEU A 249 -13.95 26.78 2.65
CA LEU A 249 -13.21 26.80 3.90
C LEU A 249 -12.91 25.38 4.39
N LEU A 250 -11.89 25.25 5.24
CA LEU A 250 -11.52 23.98 5.86
C LEU A 250 -12.68 23.39 6.68
N GLU A 251 -13.49 24.23 7.33
CA GLU A 251 -14.64 23.79 8.12
C GLU A 251 -15.72 23.15 7.25
N ASP A 252 -15.99 23.68 6.05
CA ASP A 252 -16.92 23.07 5.09
C ASP A 252 -16.45 21.68 4.67
N THR A 253 -15.14 21.52 4.50
CA THR A 253 -14.50 20.25 4.17
C THR A 253 -14.59 19.25 5.33
N LYS A 254 -14.43 19.73 6.57
CA LYS A 254 -14.61 18.89 7.77
C LYS A 254 -16.05 18.42 7.93
N GLU A 255 -17.03 19.28 7.64
CA GLU A 255 -18.45 18.91 7.71
C GLU A 255 -18.79 17.84 6.66
N GLN A 256 -18.38 18.06 5.40
CA GLN A 256 -18.52 17.05 4.35
C GLN A 256 -17.82 15.74 4.74
N PHE A 257 -16.61 15.82 5.29
CA PHE A 257 -15.87 14.65 5.75
C PHE A 257 -16.59 13.88 6.87
N ARG A 258 -17.27 14.55 7.81
CA ARG A 258 -18.07 13.87 8.84
C ARG A 258 -19.16 13.02 8.20
N GLU A 259 -19.80 13.51 7.15
CA GLU A 259 -20.82 12.76 6.43
C GLU A 259 -20.21 11.56 5.68
N VAL A 260 -19.08 11.75 5.00
CA VAL A 260 -18.32 10.64 4.38
C VAL A 260 -17.93 9.60 5.42
N LEU A 261 -17.47 10.02 6.60
CA LEU A 261 -17.06 9.13 7.67
C LEU A 261 -18.23 8.27 8.18
N LYS A 262 -19.44 8.85 8.29
CA LYS A 262 -20.65 8.08 8.65
C LYS A 262 -20.97 7.01 7.62
N GLN A 263 -20.92 7.35 6.33
CA GLN A 263 -21.19 6.41 5.24
C GLN A 263 -20.14 5.28 5.20
N VAL A 264 -18.87 5.65 5.32
CA VAL A 264 -17.74 4.73 5.32
C VAL A 264 -17.70 3.85 6.58
N SER A 265 -18.20 4.34 7.71
CA SER A 265 -18.27 3.60 8.98
C SER A 265 -19.57 2.80 9.15
N ALA A 266 -20.49 2.87 8.18
CA ALA A 266 -21.72 2.08 8.20
C ALA A 266 -21.42 0.58 8.29
N PRO A 267 -22.34 -0.25 8.80
CA PRO A 267 -22.15 -1.69 8.88
C PRO A 267 -21.66 -2.29 7.56
N LEU A 268 -20.75 -3.26 7.67
CA LEU A 268 -20.22 -3.95 6.49
C LEU A 268 -21.34 -4.74 5.81
N THR A 269 -21.42 -4.61 4.49
CA THR A 269 -22.25 -5.48 3.66
C THR A 269 -21.79 -6.94 3.80
N TRP A 270 -22.64 -7.91 3.45
CA TRP A 270 -22.28 -9.33 3.51
C TRP A 270 -21.00 -9.65 2.73
N LYS A 271 -20.84 -9.09 1.52
CA LYS A 271 -19.65 -9.27 0.69
C LYS A 271 -18.39 -8.71 1.37
N GLU A 272 -18.49 -7.54 1.99
CA GLU A 272 -17.39 -6.95 2.75
C GLU A 272 -17.10 -7.77 4.00
N ARG A 273 -18.13 -8.23 4.73
CA ARG A 273 -17.98 -9.06 5.92
C ARG A 273 -17.26 -10.37 5.59
N MET A 274 -17.58 -11.03 4.48
CA MET A 274 -16.85 -12.22 4.01
C MET A 274 -15.35 -11.95 3.78
N ARG A 275 -15.00 -10.74 3.32
CA ARG A 275 -13.62 -10.31 3.15
C ARG A 275 -12.97 -9.79 4.44
N SER A 276 -13.69 -9.67 5.56
CA SER A 276 -13.07 -9.29 6.84
C SER A 276 -12.38 -10.50 7.47
N ARG A 277 -11.45 -10.24 8.40
CA ARG A 277 -10.81 -11.27 9.22
C ARG A 277 -11.84 -12.19 9.87
N ASP A 278 -12.88 -11.60 10.45
CA ASP A 278 -13.89 -12.35 11.19
C ASP A 278 -14.77 -13.19 10.25
N GLY A 279 -15.12 -12.68 9.06
CA GLY A 279 -15.83 -13.48 8.06
C GLY A 279 -15.01 -14.63 7.53
N PHE A 280 -13.71 -14.40 7.27
CA PHE A 280 -12.78 -15.45 6.87
C PHE A 280 -12.63 -16.54 7.94
N LEU A 281 -12.46 -16.14 9.21
CA LEU A 281 -12.38 -17.08 10.33
C LEU A 281 -13.66 -17.91 10.48
N SER A 282 -14.83 -17.29 10.33
CA SER A 282 -16.12 -18.01 10.35
C SER A 282 -16.22 -19.04 9.23
N ILE A 283 -15.80 -18.72 8.01
CA ILE A 283 -15.79 -19.68 6.89
C ILE A 283 -14.88 -20.86 7.21
N VAL A 284 -13.64 -20.59 7.64
CA VAL A 284 -12.67 -21.64 7.99
C VAL A 284 -13.21 -22.55 9.10
N MET A 285 -13.82 -21.97 10.14
CA MET A 285 -14.43 -22.73 11.24
C MET A 285 -15.61 -23.59 10.77
N CYS A 286 -16.49 -23.05 9.93
CA CYS A 286 -17.62 -23.80 9.37
C CYS A 286 -17.14 -24.97 8.49
N THR A 287 -16.14 -24.74 7.64
CA THR A 287 -15.56 -25.80 6.79
C THR A 287 -14.88 -26.88 7.64
N ALA A 288 -14.10 -26.49 8.66
CA ALA A 288 -13.45 -27.43 9.56
C ALA A 288 -14.47 -28.28 10.34
N ALA A 289 -15.53 -27.66 10.86
CA ALA A 289 -16.62 -28.36 11.53
C ALA A 289 -17.33 -29.35 10.58
N GLY A 290 -17.61 -28.94 9.33
CA GLY A 290 -18.21 -29.81 8.32
C GLY A 290 -17.36 -31.04 8.00
N VAL A 291 -16.04 -30.86 7.84
CA VAL A 291 -15.10 -31.98 7.62
C VAL A 291 -15.06 -32.94 8.82
N LEU A 292 -15.07 -32.41 10.04
CA LEU A 292 -15.07 -33.23 11.26
C LEU A 292 -16.38 -34.03 11.41
N LEU A 293 -17.52 -33.43 11.11
CA LEU A 293 -18.82 -34.11 11.12
C LEU A 293 -18.90 -35.20 10.05
N ALA A 294 -18.44 -34.92 8.83
CA ALA A 294 -18.38 -35.91 7.76
C ALA A 294 -17.50 -37.11 8.12
N ARG A 295 -16.35 -36.88 8.79
CA ARG A 295 -15.49 -37.96 9.29
C ARG A 295 -16.15 -38.80 10.38
N LYS A 296 -16.93 -38.18 11.28
CA LYS A 296 -17.66 -38.91 12.33
C LYS A 296 -18.79 -39.78 11.79
N ASN A 297 -19.39 -39.42 10.66
CA ASN A 297 -20.46 -40.20 10.03
C ASN A 297 -19.95 -41.32 9.09
N LEU A 298 -18.63 -41.40 8.86
CA LEU A 298 -17.98 -42.43 8.04
C LEU A 298 -17.32 -43.54 8.88
N VAL A 299 -17.45 -43.48 10.22
CA VAL A 299 -17.03 -44.48 11.20
C VAL A 299 -18.28 -45.05 11.86
#